data_AF-A0A4S5ECQ4-F1
#
_entry.id   AF-A0A4S5ECQ4-F1
#
_cell.length_a   1.000
_cell.length_b   1.000
_cell.length_c   1.000
_cell.angle_alpha   90.00
_cell.angle_beta   90.00
_cell.angle_gamma   90.00
#
_symmetry.space_group_name_H-M   'P 1'
#
loop_
_entity.id
_entity.type
_entity.pdbx_description
1 polymer ?
#
loop_
_entity_poly.entity_id
_entity_poly.type
_entity_poly.pdbx_seq_one_letter_code
_entity_poly.pdbx_strand_id
1 'polypeptide(L)'
;MRTATRPRRPDPHGLALATLPPAPAPQPASVVEPPGLTEILAPLRAYGGPQPFGSREAAELLDVEPRTVTSWATARKLSGLKLANNIGWRFTIRDLVEFLTKRYYAARR
;
A
#
# COMPACT_ATOMS: atom_id res chain seq x y z
N MET A 1 -26.54 44.42 62.61
CA MET A 1 -26.98 44.35 61.19
C MET A 1 -25.88 44.93 60.31
N ARG A 2 -25.05 44.09 59.67
CA ARG A 2 -23.98 44.47 58.73
C ARG A 2 -23.80 43.37 57.68
N THR A 3 -23.50 43.79 56.46
CA THR A 3 -23.45 43.10 55.17
C THR A 3 -22.17 42.30 54.90
N ALA A 4 -22.24 41.50 53.82
CA ALA A 4 -21.18 40.87 53.02
C ALA A 4 -20.79 39.42 53.38
N THR A 5 -21.13 38.48 52.48
CA THR A 5 -20.24 37.40 52.01
C THR A 5 -20.80 36.80 50.70
N ARG A 6 -20.08 37.00 49.60
CA ARG A 6 -20.06 36.17 48.38
C ARG A 6 -18.56 35.78 48.23
N PRO A 7 -18.12 34.60 47.74
CA PRO A 7 -18.74 33.71 46.73
C PRO A 7 -18.66 32.19 47.04
N ARG A 8 -19.46 31.38 46.33
CA ARG A 8 -18.98 30.14 45.71
C ARG A 8 -19.87 29.77 44.53
N ARG A 9 -19.26 29.74 43.35
CA ARG A 9 -19.79 29.23 42.08
C ARG A 9 -19.47 27.73 42.04
N PRO A 10 -20.41 26.87 41.66
CA PRO A 10 -20.03 25.62 41.00
C PRO A 10 -20.83 25.43 39.71
N ASP A 11 -20.10 25.44 38.60
CA ASP A 11 -20.43 24.83 37.32
C ASP A 11 -19.09 24.28 36.80
N PRO A 12 -19.02 23.37 35.81
CA PRO A 12 -19.98 22.38 35.34
C PRO A 12 -19.26 21.05 35.02
N HIS A 13 -19.53 19.95 35.73
CA HIS A 13 -19.04 18.63 35.27
C HIS A 13 -20.20 17.83 34.70
N GLY A 14 -20.45 18.11 33.41
CA GLY A 14 -21.13 17.18 32.52
C GLY A 14 -20.29 15.92 32.40
N LEU A 15 -20.71 14.86 33.09
CA LEU A 15 -20.27 13.52 32.78
C LEU A 15 -21.09 13.07 31.58
N ALA A 16 -20.65 13.53 30.40
CA ALA A 16 -21.05 12.96 29.13
C ALA A 16 -20.87 11.44 29.23
N LEU A 17 -21.94 10.69 28.98
CA LEU A 17 -21.86 9.30 28.59
C LEU A 17 -20.79 9.22 27.49
N ALA A 18 -19.62 8.70 27.82
CA ALA A 18 -18.63 8.34 26.84
C ALA A 18 -19.30 7.30 25.92
N THR A 19 -19.76 7.75 24.75
CA THR A 19 -19.94 6.88 23.61
C THR A 19 -18.56 6.27 23.36
N LEU A 20 -18.36 5.06 23.87
CA LEU A 20 -17.29 4.19 23.43
C LEU A 20 -17.44 4.06 21.91
N PRO A 21 -16.46 4.50 21.10
CA PRO A 21 -16.48 4.14 19.68
C PRO A 21 -16.43 2.61 19.59
N PRO A 22 -17.27 1.94 18.78
CA PRO A 22 -17.06 0.53 18.51
C PRO A 22 -15.66 0.38 17.93
N ALA A 23 -14.88 -0.53 18.54
CA ALA A 23 -13.52 -0.86 18.15
C ALA A 23 -13.40 -0.96 16.62
N PRO A 24 -12.30 -0.48 16.00
CA PRO A 24 -12.09 -0.71 14.58
C PRO A 24 -12.16 -2.22 14.33
N ALA A 25 -12.97 -2.61 13.34
CA ALA A 25 -13.23 -3.98 12.95
C ALA A 25 -11.93 -4.80 12.90
N PRO A 26 -11.99 -6.13 13.18
CA PRO A 26 -10.83 -7.01 13.03
C PRO A 26 -10.32 -6.88 11.59
N GLN A 27 -9.22 -6.17 11.43
CA GLN A 27 -8.51 -6.04 10.16
C GLN A 27 -8.22 -7.47 9.70
N PRO A 28 -8.73 -7.90 8.53
CA PRO A 28 -8.58 -9.28 8.10
C PRO A 28 -7.09 -9.56 7.95
N ALA A 29 -6.56 -10.41 8.83
CA ALA A 29 -5.28 -11.09 8.77
C ALA A 29 -4.25 -10.40 7.84
N SER A 30 -3.64 -9.33 8.34
CA SER A 30 -2.38 -8.85 7.78
C SER A 30 -1.37 -9.99 7.89
N VAL A 31 -1.18 -10.73 6.80
CA VAL A 31 0.20 -11.06 6.38
C VAL A 31 0.94 -9.74 6.54
N VAL A 32 1.84 -9.65 7.52
CA VAL A 32 2.56 -8.42 7.88
C VAL A 32 3.45 -8.04 6.69
N GLU A 33 2.84 -7.47 5.66
CA GLU A 33 3.52 -6.80 4.57
C GLU A 33 4.07 -5.51 5.20
N PRO A 34 5.38 -5.29 5.17
CA PRO A 34 5.97 -4.11 5.76
C PRO A 34 5.35 -2.87 5.12
N PRO A 35 5.06 -1.79 5.88
CA PRO A 35 4.30 -0.64 5.38
C PRO A 35 4.90 -0.06 4.09
N GLY A 36 6.23 0.02 4.01
CA GLY A 36 6.91 0.48 2.80
C GLY A 36 6.73 -0.42 1.57
N LEU A 37 6.49 -1.73 1.73
CA LEU A 37 6.14 -2.60 0.61
C LEU A 37 4.69 -2.37 0.17
N THR A 38 3.77 -2.22 1.12
CA THR A 38 2.36 -1.94 0.83
C THR A 38 2.18 -0.63 0.06
N GLU A 39 2.93 0.42 0.40
CA GLU A 39 2.91 1.70 -0.32
C GLU A 39 3.42 1.56 -1.77
N ILE A 40 4.48 0.77 -1.99
CA ILE A 40 5.01 0.50 -3.33
C ILE A 40 4.01 -0.34 -4.16
N LEU A 41 3.29 -1.27 -3.50
CA LEU A 41 2.33 -2.15 -4.16
C LEU A 41 0.94 -1.53 -4.35
N ALA A 42 0.60 -0.46 -3.62
CA ALA A 42 -0.69 0.22 -3.71
C ALA A 42 -1.09 0.62 -5.15
N PRO A 43 -0.23 1.29 -5.95
CA PRO A 43 -0.57 1.63 -7.34
C PRO A 43 -0.77 0.39 -8.22
N LEU A 44 -0.02 -0.68 -7.97
CA LEU A 44 -0.14 -1.95 -8.68
C LEU A 44 -1.44 -2.68 -8.32
N ARG A 45 -1.85 -2.67 -7.05
CA ARG A 45 -3.11 -3.27 -6.60
C ARG A 45 -4.33 -2.46 -7.05
N ALA A 46 -4.18 -1.13 -7.15
CA ALA A 46 -5.21 -0.25 -7.69
C ALA A 46 -5.33 -0.33 -9.22
N TYR A 47 -4.36 -0.96 -9.91
CA TYR A 47 -4.40 -1.13 -11.35
C TYR A 47 -5.48 -2.15 -11.76
N GLY A 48 -6.62 -1.63 -12.19
CA GLY A 48 -7.72 -2.39 -12.81
C GLY A 48 -7.62 -2.51 -14.34
N GLY A 49 -6.46 -2.21 -14.92
CA GLY A 49 -6.25 -2.22 -16.36
C GLY A 49 -6.23 -3.63 -16.98
N PRO A 50 -6.19 -3.72 -18.33
CA PRO A 50 -6.18 -4.99 -19.03
C PRO A 50 -4.91 -5.78 -18.70
N GLN A 51 -5.08 -6.92 -18.04
CA GLN A 51 -4.01 -7.91 -17.90
C GLN A 51 -4.08 -8.93 -19.05
N PRO A 52 -2.92 -9.31 -19.65
CA PRO A 52 -1.55 -8.92 -19.30
C PRO A 52 -1.03 -7.67 -20.06
N PHE A 53 -0.19 -6.86 -19.40
CA PHE A 53 0.38 -5.60 -19.93
C PHE A 53 1.85 -5.72 -20.36
N GLY A 54 2.32 -4.79 -21.20
CA GLY A 54 3.66 -4.81 -21.78
C GLY A 54 4.74 -4.22 -20.88
N SER A 55 5.99 -4.23 -21.37
CA SER A 55 7.13 -3.65 -20.63
C SER A 55 7.01 -2.15 -20.38
N ARG A 56 6.31 -1.41 -21.26
CA ARG A 56 6.10 0.03 -21.11
C ARG A 56 5.15 0.34 -19.94
N GLU A 57 3.95 -0.22 -19.96
CA GLU A 57 2.98 -0.07 -18.87
C GLU A 57 3.54 -0.55 -17.52
N ALA A 58 4.26 -1.66 -17.51
CA ALA A 58 4.93 -2.17 -16.32
C ALA A 58 5.94 -1.16 -15.75
N ALA A 59 6.62 -0.43 -16.64
CA ALA A 59 7.61 0.58 -16.26
C ALA A 59 6.94 1.84 -15.70
N GLU A 60 5.82 2.26 -16.29
CA GLU A 60 5.01 3.38 -15.79
C GLU A 60 4.42 3.06 -14.41
N LEU A 61 3.96 1.83 -14.18
CA LEU A 61 3.45 1.39 -12.87
C LEU A 61 4.53 1.31 -11.78
N LEU A 62 5.77 1.07 -12.18
CA LEU A 62 6.91 0.94 -11.27
C LEU A 62 7.72 2.24 -11.17
N ASP A 63 7.34 3.28 -11.91
CA ASP A 63 8.10 4.52 -12.08
C ASP A 63 9.59 4.26 -12.44
N VAL A 64 9.82 3.37 -13.41
CA VAL A 64 11.16 3.02 -13.90
C VAL A 64 11.25 3.10 -15.41
N GLU A 65 12.47 3.02 -15.95
CA GLU A 65 12.67 2.93 -17.39
C GLU A 65 12.17 1.59 -17.96
N PRO A 66 11.52 1.58 -19.14
CA PRO A 66 11.06 0.34 -19.78
C PRO A 66 12.21 -0.61 -20.13
N ARG A 67 13.40 -0.07 -20.44
CA ARG A 67 14.61 -0.87 -20.65
C ARG A 67 15.01 -1.66 -19.40
N THR A 68 14.78 -1.09 -18.22
CA THR A 68 15.05 -1.73 -16.94
C THR A 68 14.11 -2.92 -16.71
N VAL A 69 12.82 -2.76 -17.01
CA VAL A 69 11.85 -3.86 -16.95
C VAL A 69 12.20 -4.98 -17.93
N THR A 70 12.53 -4.64 -19.18
CA THR A 70 12.97 -5.64 -20.18
C THR A 70 14.25 -6.34 -19.74
N SER A 71 15.18 -5.62 -19.09
CA SER A 71 16.41 -6.19 -18.55
C SER A 71 16.13 -7.15 -17.40
N TRP A 72 15.22 -6.81 -16.48
CA TRP A 72 14.79 -7.71 -15.40
C TRP A 72 14.11 -8.98 -15.90
N ALA A 73 13.26 -8.85 -16.93
CA ALA A 73 12.60 -9.98 -17.55
C ALA A 73 13.60 -10.89 -18.30
N THR A 74 14.53 -10.28 -19.05
CA THR A 74 15.59 -11.01 -19.77
C THR A 74 16.55 -11.71 -18.81
N ALA A 75 16.88 -11.08 -17.68
CA ALA A 75 17.69 -11.66 -16.62
C ALA A 75 16.94 -12.68 -15.74
N ARG A 76 15.69 -13.03 -16.09
CA ARG A 76 14.79 -13.91 -15.31
C ARG A 76 14.61 -13.47 -13.84
N LYS A 77 14.83 -12.18 -13.55
CA LYS A 77 14.60 -11.61 -12.21
C LYS A 77 13.12 -11.31 -12.01
N LEU A 78 12.44 -10.85 -13.06
CA LEU A 78 11.02 -10.57 -13.06
C LEU A 78 10.30 -11.70 -13.82
N SER A 79 9.32 -12.32 -13.18
CA SER A 79 8.47 -13.33 -13.81
C SER A 79 7.68 -12.65 -14.91
N GLY A 80 7.95 -13.01 -16.15
CA GLY A 80 7.29 -12.42 -17.30
C GLY A 80 7.14 -13.45 -18.37
N LEU A 81 6.08 -13.34 -19.15
CA LEU A 81 5.85 -14.23 -20.26
C LEU A 81 6.29 -13.55 -21.55
N LYS A 82 7.39 -14.03 -22.12
CA LYS A 82 7.83 -13.61 -23.46
C LYS A 82 6.96 -14.33 -24.48
N LEU A 83 5.96 -13.64 -25.03
CA LEU A 83 5.01 -14.22 -25.99
C LEU A 83 5.69 -14.50 -27.34
N ALA A 84 6.39 -13.52 -27.91
CA ALA A 84 7.12 -13.66 -29.17
C ALA A 84 8.14 -12.52 -29.31
N ASN A 85 9.13 -12.67 -30.20
CA ASN A 85 10.09 -11.60 -30.49
C ASN A 85 9.41 -10.31 -31.00
N ASN A 86 8.29 -10.43 -31.73
CA ASN A 86 7.56 -9.28 -32.28
C ASN A 86 6.49 -8.70 -31.34
N ILE A 87 6.11 -9.43 -30.30
CA ILE A 87 5.09 -9.02 -29.31
C ILE A 87 5.75 -8.49 -28.02
N GLY A 88 6.96 -8.97 -27.72
CA GLY A 88 7.71 -8.58 -26.53
C GLY A 88 7.30 -9.34 -25.27
N TRP A 89 7.66 -8.77 -24.13
CA TRP A 89 7.35 -9.33 -22.82
C TRP A 89 6.00 -8.84 -22.31
N ARG A 90 5.27 -9.76 -21.70
CA ARG A 90 4.02 -9.48 -21.01
C ARG A 90 4.11 -9.85 -19.54
N PHE A 91 3.52 -9.00 -18.73
CA PHE A 91 3.58 -9.07 -17.28
C PHE A 91 2.18 -8.96 -16.70
N THR A 92 1.98 -9.64 -15.58
CA THR A 92 0.78 -9.50 -14.77
C THR A 92 1.08 -8.68 -13.52
N ILE A 93 0.05 -8.12 -12.88
CA ILE A 93 0.24 -7.41 -11.59
C ILE A 93 0.85 -8.38 -10.56
N ARG A 94 0.42 -9.64 -10.58
CA ARG A 94 0.93 -10.67 -9.67
C ARG A 94 2.45 -10.87 -9.84
N ASP A 95 2.94 -10.90 -11.08
CA ASP A 95 4.37 -11.01 -11.36
C ASP A 95 5.18 -9.84 -10.78
N LEU A 96 4.69 -8.61 -10.96
CA LEU A 96 5.33 -7.41 -10.45
C LEU A 96 5.33 -7.38 -8.92
N VAL A 97 4.20 -7.76 -8.31
CA VAL A 97 4.07 -7.89 -6.85
C VAL A 97 5.08 -8.91 -6.32
N GLU A 98 5.12 -10.12 -6.89
CA GLU A 98 6.07 -11.16 -6.46
C GLU A 98 7.54 -10.70 -6.62
N PHE A 99 7.87 -10.02 -7.71
CA PHE A 99 9.20 -9.47 -7.94
C PHE A 99 9.60 -8.43 -6.89
N LEU A 100 8.73 -7.43 -6.65
CA LEU A 100 8.99 -6.37 -5.69
C LEU A 100 9.10 -6.91 -4.27
N THR A 101 8.21 -7.83 -3.89
CA THR A 101 8.24 -8.50 -2.59
C THR A 101 9.59 -9.22 -2.40
N LYS A 102 10.02 -10.04 -3.37
CA LYS A 102 11.34 -10.71 -3.31
C LYS A 102 12.48 -9.72 -3.17
N ARG A 103 12.47 -8.62 -3.94
CA ARG A 103 13.53 -7.61 -3.91
C ARG A 103 13.57 -6.84 -2.59
N TYR A 104 12.41 -6.50 -2.04
CA TYR A 104 12.28 -5.81 -0.76
C TYR A 104 12.89 -6.64 0.38
N TYR A 105 12.56 -7.93 0.44
CA TYR A 105 13.14 -8.83 1.46
C TYR A 105 14.63 -9.09 1.22
N ALA A 106 15.09 -9.16 -0.03
CA ALA A 106 16.52 -9.28 -0.34
C ALA A 106 17.35 -8.06 0.06
N ALA A 107 16.78 -6.85 -0.05
CA ALA A 107 17.46 -5.60 0.33
C ALA A 107 17.54 -5.38 1.84
N ARG A 108 16.76 -6.12 2.63
CA ARG A 108 16.73 -6.05 4.10
C ARG A 108 17.66 -7.05 4.78
N ARG A 109 18.41 -7.84 4.00
CA ARG A 109 19.31 -8.90 4.46
C ARG A 109 20.75 -8.45 4.34
#